data_AF-A0A9E0TCM3-F1
#
_entry.id   AF-A0A9E0TCM3-F1
#
_cell.length_a   1.000
_cell.length_b   1.000
_cell.length_c   1.000
_cell.angle_alpha   90.00
_cell.angle_beta   90.00
_cell.angle_gamma   90.00
#
_symmetry.space_group_name_H-M   'P 1'
#
loop_
_entity.id
_entity.type
_entity.pdbx_description
1 polymer ?
#
loop_
_entity_poly.entity_id
_entity_poly.type
_entity_poly.pdbx_seq_one_letter_code
_entity_poly.pdbx_strand_id
1 'polypeptide(L)' 'ARDIPGVLARITATVAEAGANIEEVHHQRAFTMLAAQNVEIELVLQTRGKAHVQQVLDQLRAANMEAELR' A
#
# COMPACT_ATOMS: atom_id res chain seq x y z
N ALA A 1 2.07 -3.74 7.57
CA ALA A 1 0.82 -4.50 7.71
C ALA A 1 1.13 -5.96 8.09
N ARG A 2 0.24 -6.64 8.83
CA ARG A 2 0.42 -8.08 9.14
C ARG A 2 0.33 -8.88 7.83
N ASP A 3 1.32 -9.72 7.57
CA ASP A 3 1.38 -10.55 6.36
C ASP A 3 0.37 -11.71 6.42
N ILE A 4 -0.83 -11.46 5.89
CA ILE A 4 -1.87 -12.48 5.70
C ILE A 4 -2.29 -12.51 4.21
N PRO A 5 -2.66 -13.68 3.67
CA PRO A 5 -3.18 -13.77 2.31
C PRO A 5 -4.31 -12.76 2.06
N GLY A 6 -4.26 -12.10 0.90
CA GLY A 6 -5.27 -11.11 0.48
C GLY A 6 -4.95 -9.65 0.83
N VAL A 7 -3.91 -9.36 1.62
CA VAL A 7 -3.53 -7.96 1.93
C VAL A 7 -3.16 -7.17 0.67
N LEU A 8 -2.35 -7.73 -0.23
CA LEU A 8 -1.99 -7.05 -1.47
C LEU A 8 -3.22 -6.75 -2.33
N ALA A 9 -4.17 -7.68 -2.42
CA ALA A 9 -5.42 -7.48 -3.16
C ALA A 9 -6.26 -6.33 -2.56
N ARG A 10 -6.34 -6.23 -1.23
CA ARG A 10 -7.01 -5.10 -0.57
C ARG A 10 -6.32 -3.77 -0.84
N ILE A 11 -4.98 -3.74 -0.80
CA ILE A 11 -4.20 -2.54 -1.09
C ILE A 11 -4.47 -2.07 -2.52
N THR A 12 -4.30 -2.95 -3.52
CA THR A 12 -4.46 -2.57 -4.93
C THR A 12 -5.90 -2.18 -5.28
N ALA A 13 -6.90 -2.84 -4.68
CA ALA A 13 -8.30 -2.43 -4.80
C ALA A 13 -8.53 -1.02 -4.26
N THR A 14 -7.99 -0.70 -3.08
CA THR A 14 -8.13 0.64 -2.47
C THR A 14 -7.46 1.72 -3.34
N VAL A 15 -6.29 1.42 -3.92
CA VAL A 15 -5.61 2.34 -4.85
C VAL A 15 -6.43 2.56 -6.12
N ALA A 16 -7.06 1.50 -6.65
CA ALA A 16 -7.94 1.59 -7.81
C ALA A 16 -9.20 2.42 -7.52
N GLU A 17 -9.82 2.25 -6.35
CA GLU A 17 -10.95 3.06 -5.89
C GLU A 17 -10.57 4.54 -5.73
N ALA A 18 -9.33 4.83 -5.35
CA ALA A 18 -8.78 6.18 -5.32
C ALA A 18 -8.50 6.76 -6.72
N GLY A 19 -8.59 5.97 -7.78
CA GLY A 19 -8.38 6.40 -9.17
C GLY A 19 -6.91 6.63 -9.52
N ALA A 20 -5.98 5.97 -8.83
CA ALA A 20 -4.55 6.00 -9.16
C ALA A 20 -4.14 4.76 -9.96
N ASN A 21 -3.22 4.94 -10.91
CA ASN A 21 -2.62 3.83 -11.65
C ASN A 21 -1.40 3.32 -10.88
N ILE A 22 -1.22 2.00 -10.88
CA ILE A 22 -0.03 1.34 -10.33
C ILE A 22 0.92 1.07 -11.48
N GLU A 23 2.10 1.67 -11.44
CA GLU A 23 3.18 1.42 -12.40
C GLU A 23 4.03 0.22 -11.97
N GLU A 24 4.33 0.13 -10.67
CA GLU A 24 5.13 -0.96 -10.11
C GLU A 24 4.62 -1.40 -8.73
N VAL A 25 4.85 -2.68 -8.43
CA VAL A 25 4.58 -3.29 -7.12
C VAL A 25 5.83 -4.03 -6.67
N HIS A 26 6.40 -3.61 -5.54
CA HIS A 26 7.47 -4.31 -4.85
C HIS A 26 6.92 -4.87 -3.54
N HIS A 27 6.99 -6.18 -3.38
CA HIS A 27 6.57 -6.88 -2.16
C HIS A 27 7.76 -7.63 -1.58
N GLN A 28 8.19 -7.24 -0.38
CA GLN A 28 9.30 -7.86 0.32
C GLN A 28 8.82 -8.42 1.67
N ARG A 29 9.14 -9.70 1.91
CA ARG A 29 8.92 -10.37 3.19
C ARG A 29 10.21 -10.32 3.98
N ALA A 30 10.20 -9.57 5.09
CA ALA A 30 11.29 -9.62 6.04
C ALA A 30 11.10 -10.84 6.96
N PHE A 31 11.82 -11.93 6.69
CA PHE A 31 11.89 -13.06 7.60
C PHE A 31 12.83 -12.73 8.76
N THR A 32 12.31 -12.18 9.84
CA THR A 32 13.09 -11.99 11.08
C THR A 32 12.79 -13.11 12.07
N MET A 33 13.77 -13.49 12.90
CA MET A 33 13.60 -14.54 13.93
C MET A 33 12.67 -14.11 15.08
N LEU A 34 12.29 -12.83 15.14
CA LEU A 34 11.24 -12.33 16.03
C LEU A 34 9.89 -12.49 15.31
N ALA A 35 8.88 -12.98 16.00
CA ALA A 35 7.59 -13.45 15.47
C ALA A 35 6.71 -12.44 14.69
N ALA A 36 7.25 -11.27 14.31
CA ALA A 36 6.57 -10.30 13.47
C ALA A 36 6.83 -10.62 11.99
N GLN A 37 5.92 -11.37 11.38
CA GLN A 37 5.80 -11.50 9.92
C GLN A 37 5.34 -10.16 9.34
N ASN A 38 6.27 -9.22 9.23
CA ASN A 38 6.04 -7.91 8.64
C ASN A 38 6.33 -8.00 7.14
N VAL A 39 5.33 -7.61 6.35
CA VAL A 39 5.47 -7.37 4.91
C VAL A 39 5.52 -5.88 4.66
N GLU A 40 6.50 -5.48 3.86
CA GLU A 40 6.60 -4.15 3.27
C GLU A 40 6.14 -4.23 1.81
N ILE A 41 5.20 -3.36 1.46
CA ILE A 41 4.71 -3.16 0.10
C ILE A 41 5.12 -1.76 -0.31
N GLU A 42 5.89 -1.65 -1.37
CA GLU A 42 6.14 -0.38 -2.04
C GLU A 42 5.39 -0.36 -3.36
N LEU A 43 4.71 0.75 -3.63
CA LEU A 43 3.98 0.96 -4.86
C LEU A 43 4.51 2.22 -5.53
N VAL A 44 4.75 2.12 -6.84
CA VAL A 44 4.98 3.30 -7.68
C VAL A 44 3.65 3.65 -8.32
N LEU A 45 3.12 4.84 -8.02
CA LEU A 45 1.79 5.27 -8.44
C LEU A 45 1.86 6.48 -9.36
N GLN A 46 1.12 6.43 -10.46
CA GLN A 46 0.84 7.60 -11.27
C GLN A 46 -0.38 8.33 -10.69
N THR A 47 -0.21 9.61 -10.38
CA THR A 47 -1.28 10.46 -9.80
C THR A 47 -1.44 11.76 -10.58
N ARG A 48 -2.58 12.45 -10.40
CA ARG A 48 -2.89 13.73 -11.05
C ARG A 48 -2.25 14.95 -10.36
N GLY A 49 -1.35 14.73 -9.41
CA GLY A 49 -0.68 15.76 -8.62
C GLY A 49 -0.79 15.55 -7.11
N LYS A 50 -0.21 16.46 -6.32
CA LYS A 50 -0.04 16.31 -4.85
C LYS A 50 -1.35 16.11 -4.09
N ALA A 51 -2.42 16.80 -4.47
CA ALA A 51 -3.73 16.63 -3.83
C ALA A 51 -4.26 15.20 -4.01
N HIS A 52 -4.03 14.60 -5.17
CA HIS A 52 -4.42 13.22 -5.46
C HIS A 52 -3.59 12.22 -4.67
N VAL A 53 -2.28 12.46 -4.49
CA VAL A 53 -1.44 11.65 -3.61
C VAL A 53 -2.02 11.60 -2.20
N GLN A 54 -2.42 12.75 -1.65
CA GLN A 54 -3.00 12.80 -0.31
C GLN A 54 -4.32 12.02 -0.24
N GLN A 55 -5.18 12.13 -1.26
CA GLN A 55 -6.42 11.35 -1.34
C GLN A 55 -6.18 9.85 -1.31
N VAL A 56 -5.18 9.36 -2.06
CA VAL A 56 -4.80 7.94 -2.06
C VAL A 56 -4.32 7.51 -0.67
N LEU A 57 -3.43 8.30 -0.04
CA LEU A 57 -2.92 8.01 1.31
C LEU A 57 -4.05 7.98 2.35
N ASP A 58 -5.00 8.91 2.26
CA ASP A 58 -6.13 8.99 3.19
C ASP A 58 -7.07 7.79 3.02
N GLN A 59 -7.33 7.34 1.78
CA GLN A 59 -8.13 6.12 1.55
C GLN A 59 -7.43 4.86 2.07
N LEU A 60 -6.12 4.74 1.87
CA LEU A 60 -5.33 3.62 2.42
C LEU A 60 -5.42 3.58 3.95
N ARG A 61 -5.28 4.74 4.60
CA ARG A 61 -5.40 4.89 6.06
C ARG A 61 -6.80 4.59 6.56
N ALA A 62 -7.83 5.07 5.86
CA ALA A 62 -9.24 4.77 6.17
C ALA A 62 -9.54 3.26 6.07
N ALA A 63 -8.83 2.52 5.21
CA ALA A 63 -8.90 1.07 5.11
C ALA A 63 -8.03 0.33 6.16
N ASN A 64 -7.60 1.03 7.21
CA ASN A 64 -6.73 0.54 8.29
C ASN A 64 -5.35 0.05 7.80
N MET A 65 -4.79 0.73 6.80
CA MET A 65 -3.44 0.47 6.30
C MET A 65 -2.54 1.65 6.61
N GLU A 66 -1.37 1.37 7.20
CA GLU A 66 -0.32 2.38 7.35
C GLU A 66 0.30 2.66 5.99
N ALA A 67 0.31 3.93 5.58
CA ALA A 67 0.84 4.38 4.30
C ALA A 67 1.48 5.77 4.44
N GLU A 68 2.66 5.90 3.84
CA GLU A 68 3.45 7.13 3.77
C GLU A 68 4.01 7.31 2.36
N LEU A 69 4.32 8.56 2.00
CA LEU A 69 5.03 8.89 0.77
C LEU A 69 6.54 8.82 1.06
N ARG A 70 7.28 8.04 0.29
CA ARG A 70 8.76 8.01 0.29
C ARG A 70 9.36 8.90 -0.79
#